data_AF-A0A246BR25-F1
#
_entry.id   AF-A0A246BR25-F1
#
_cell.length_a   1.000
_cell.length_b   1.000
_cell.length_c   1.000
_cell.angle_alpha   90.00
_cell.angle_beta   90.00
_cell.angle_gamma   90.00
#
_symmetry.space_group_name_H-M   'P 1'
#
loop_
_entity.id
_entity.type
_entity.pdbx_description
1 polymer ?
#
loop_
_entity_poly.entity_id
_entity_poly.type
_entity_poly.pdbx_seq_one_letter_code
_entity_poly.pdbx_strand_id
1 'polypeptide(L)'
;MNYAATLAVLAVLAFCFPLTVRVGSAVGVPEAVSVSVLGAVLTFGLATFLVRWQVNRHRVHLDRLAAARAQVAADPQNPRSYFVAGEHLGSLLLRLDRRREAAEVIDRYARLGGARESEIVALREALSSAERRQRRAQRREA
;
A
#
# COMPACT_ATOMS: atom_id res chain seq x y z
N MET A 1 3.59 -8.47 -8.35
CA MET A 1 3.91 -9.74 -7.66
C MET A 1 4.68 -10.59 -8.63
N ASN A 2 5.78 -11.21 -8.19
CA ASN A 2 6.60 -12.03 -9.08
C ASN A 2 6.09 -13.48 -9.00
N TYR A 3 5.24 -13.90 -9.96
CA TYR A 3 4.60 -15.22 -9.98
C TYR A 3 5.62 -16.37 -9.92
N ALA A 4 6.82 -16.14 -10.46
CA ALA A 4 7.94 -17.07 -10.37
C ALA A 4 8.40 -17.34 -8.92
N ALA A 5 8.40 -16.32 -8.06
CA ALA A 5 8.83 -16.47 -6.66
C ALA A 5 7.83 -17.27 -5.83
N THR A 6 6.53 -17.07 -6.06
CA THR A 6 5.48 -17.86 -5.39
C THR A 6 5.47 -19.31 -5.86
N LEU A 7 5.71 -19.57 -7.16
CA LEU A 7 5.83 -20.93 -7.68
C LEU A 7 7.07 -21.65 -7.15
N ALA A 8 8.20 -20.96 -7.02
CA ALA A 8 9.41 -21.53 -6.45
C ALA A 8 9.21 -21.95 -4.97
N VAL A 9 8.55 -21.11 -4.17
CA VAL A 9 8.24 -21.45 -2.77
C VAL A 9 7.28 -22.64 -2.69
N LEU A 10 6.25 -22.69 -3.53
CA LEU A 10 5.31 -23.83 -3.58
C LEU A 10 6.00 -25.13 -4.01
N ALA A 11 6.90 -25.08 -4.99
CA ALA A 11 7.65 -26.24 -5.45
C ALA A 11 8.60 -26.78 -4.35
N VAL A 12 9.30 -25.89 -3.66
CA VAL A 12 10.19 -26.27 -2.53
C VAL A 12 9.38 -26.88 -1.40
N LEU A 13 8.24 -26.29 -1.02
CA LEU A 13 7.36 -26.85 0.01
C LEU A 13 6.80 -28.22 -0.39
N ALA A 14 6.32 -28.38 -1.62
CA ALA A 14 5.80 -29.65 -2.12
C ALA A 14 6.85 -30.77 -2.11
N PHE A 15 8.13 -30.42 -2.31
CA PHE A 15 9.23 -31.39 -2.32
C PHE A 15 9.77 -31.68 -0.91
N CYS A 16 9.98 -30.66 -0.09
CA CYS A 16 10.59 -30.81 1.24
C CYS A 16 9.62 -31.37 2.29
N PHE A 17 8.31 -31.08 2.17
CA PHE A 17 7.30 -31.51 3.14
C PHE A 17 7.18 -33.05 3.28
N PRO A 18 6.99 -33.85 2.21
CA PRO A 18 6.91 -35.30 2.35
C PRO A 18 8.21 -35.94 2.87
N LEU A 19 9.35 -35.30 2.55
CA LEU A 19 10.68 -35.74 2.98
C LEU A 19 10.88 -35.53 4.49
N THR A 20 10.46 -34.37 5.01
CA THR A 20 10.50 -34.05 6.45
C THR A 20 9.54 -34.93 7.25
N VAL A 21 8.33 -35.19 6.74
CA VAL A 21 7.36 -36.10 7.38
C VAL A 21 7.93 -37.52 7.47
N ARG A 22 8.54 -38.03 6.40
CA ARG A 22 9.19 -39.36 6.42
C ARG A 22 10.31 -39.45 7.46
N VAL A 23 11.18 -38.46 7.55
CA VAL A 23 12.26 -38.43 8.54
C VAL A 23 11.69 -38.32 9.96
N GLY A 24 10.66 -37.49 10.19
CA GLY A 24 9.99 -37.37 11.49
C GLY A 24 9.36 -38.67 11.96
N SER A 25 8.68 -39.39 11.06
CA SER A 25 8.11 -40.70 11.37
C SER A 25 9.15 -41.76 11.71
N ALA A 26 10.34 -41.72 11.09
CA ALA A 26 11.43 -42.65 11.37
C ALA A 26 12.10 -42.41 12.73
N VAL A 27 12.01 -41.18 13.26
CA VAL A 27 12.56 -40.80 14.58
C VAL A 27 11.51 -40.97 15.69
N GLY A 28 10.29 -41.44 15.37
CA GLY A 28 9.21 -41.64 16.34
C GLY A 28 8.53 -40.35 16.79
N VAL A 29 8.64 -39.28 16.01
CA VAL A 29 8.00 -38.00 16.32
C VAL A 29 6.48 -38.16 16.20
N PRO A 30 5.69 -37.78 17.23
CA PRO A 30 4.24 -37.81 17.13
C PRO A 30 3.75 -36.98 15.94
N GLU A 31 2.78 -37.50 15.20
CA GLU A 31 2.21 -36.84 14.02
C GLU A 31 1.71 -35.42 14.34
N ALA A 32 1.18 -35.23 15.56
CA ALA A 32 0.79 -33.93 16.10
C ALA A 32 1.94 -32.91 16.11
N VAL A 33 3.16 -33.31 16.50
CA VAL A 33 4.33 -32.41 16.52
C VAL A 33 4.72 -32.00 15.10
N SER A 34 4.66 -32.94 14.14
CA SER A 34 4.93 -32.66 12.73
C SER A 34 3.93 -31.67 12.14
N VAL A 35 2.63 -31.85 12.43
CA VAL A 35 1.56 -30.95 12.02
C VAL A 35 1.71 -29.58 12.67
N SER A 36 2.06 -29.51 13.95
CA SER A 36 2.31 -28.25 14.66
C SER A 36 3.50 -27.48 14.09
N VAL A 37 4.62 -28.17 13.80
CA VAL A 37 5.80 -27.54 13.19
C VAL A 37 5.48 -27.03 11.78
N LEU A 38 4.76 -27.80 10.96
CA LEU A 38 4.31 -27.35 9.65
C LEU A 38 3.43 -26.10 9.75
N GLY A 39 2.44 -26.14 10.66
CA GLY A 39 1.54 -25.01 10.90
C GLY A 39 2.29 -23.75 11.31
N ALA A 40 3.30 -23.89 12.18
CA ALA A 40 4.16 -22.78 12.58
C ALA A 40 4.96 -22.21 11.40
N VAL A 41 5.58 -23.07 10.58
CA VAL A 41 6.35 -22.64 9.39
C VAL A 41 5.46 -21.94 8.36
N LEU A 42 4.27 -22.48 8.09
CA LEU A 42 3.32 -21.88 7.15
C LEU A 42 2.81 -20.52 7.66
N THR A 43 2.47 -20.44 8.94
CA THR A 43 2.01 -19.18 9.55
C THR A 43 3.11 -18.13 9.52
N PHE A 44 4.34 -18.50 9.84
CA PHE A 44 5.50 -17.61 9.76
C PHE A 44 5.80 -17.16 8.33
N GLY A 45 5.75 -18.08 7.37
CA GLY A 45 5.92 -17.78 5.94
C GLY A 45 4.85 -16.82 5.42
N LEU A 46 3.58 -17.06 5.78
CA LEU A 46 2.46 -16.20 5.41
C LEU A 46 2.59 -14.81 6.02
N ALA A 47 2.92 -14.71 7.32
CA ALA A 47 3.14 -13.43 7.98
C ALA A 47 4.25 -12.63 7.30
N THR A 48 5.40 -13.26 7.03
CA THR A 48 6.54 -12.63 6.35
C THR A 48 6.16 -12.14 4.95
N PHE A 49 5.41 -12.95 4.20
CA PHE A 49 4.92 -12.59 2.88
C PHE A 49 4.00 -11.38 2.92
N LEU A 50 3.02 -11.36 3.83
CA LEU A 50 2.07 -10.25 3.98
C LEU A 50 2.77 -8.96 4.37
N VAL A 51 3.72 -9.01 5.32
CA VAL A 51 4.51 -7.84 5.71
C VAL A 51 5.31 -7.31 4.52
N ARG A 52 6.01 -8.18 3.79
CA ARG A 52 6.82 -7.77 2.64
C ARG A 52 5.96 -7.20 1.52
N TRP A 53 4.79 -7.78 1.28
CA TRP A 53 3.82 -7.26 0.31
C TRP A 53 3.31 -5.87 0.71
N GLN A 54 2.91 -5.70 1.96
CA GLN A 54 2.41 -4.43 2.49
C GLN A 54 3.49 -3.32 2.42
N VAL A 55 4.73 -3.64 2.81
CA VAL A 55 5.85 -2.70 2.72
C VAL A 55 6.15 -2.31 1.27
N ASN A 56 6.22 -3.29 0.36
CA ASN A 56 6.45 -3.00 -1.06
C ASN A 56 5.33 -2.15 -1.65
N ARG A 57 4.08 -2.45 -1.32
CA ARG A 57 2.93 -1.64 -1.75
C ARG A 57 3.05 -0.21 -1.24
N HIS A 58 3.40 -0.04 0.04
CA HIS A 58 3.58 1.28 0.64
C HIS A 58 4.73 2.06 -0.02
N ARG A 59 5.86 1.40 -0.30
CA ARG A 59 6.99 2.00 -1.03
C ARG A 59 6.57 2.51 -2.40
N VAL A 60 5.83 1.72 -3.18
CA VAL A 60 5.33 2.15 -4.51
C VAL A 60 4.46 3.41 -4.41
N HIS A 61 3.62 3.52 -3.37
CA HIS A 61 2.83 4.73 -3.15
C HIS A 61 3.70 5.95 -2.79
N LEU A 62 4.75 5.75 -1.99
CA LEU A 62 5.70 6.81 -1.65
C LEU A 62 6.55 7.25 -2.86
N ASP A 63 7.00 6.31 -3.68
CA ASP A 63 7.78 6.60 -4.88
C ASP A 63 6.97 7.43 -5.88
N ARG A 64 5.68 7.09 -6.06
CA ARG A 64 4.75 7.89 -6.87
C ARG A 64 4.54 9.28 -6.31
N LEU A 65 4.41 9.41 -4.99
CA LEU A 65 4.31 10.72 -4.34
C LEU A 65 5.57 11.55 -4.54
N ALA A 66 6.75 10.93 -4.41
CA ALA A 66 8.04 11.59 -4.61
C ALA A 66 8.21 12.08 -6.06
N ALA A 67 7.86 11.24 -7.03
CA ALA A 67 7.86 11.61 -8.45
C ALA A 67 6.90 12.79 -8.73
N ALA A 68 5.69 12.74 -8.18
CA ALA A 68 4.71 13.82 -8.33
C ALA A 68 5.17 15.14 -7.71
N ARG A 69 5.84 15.09 -6.55
CA ARG A 69 6.44 16.28 -5.94
C ARG A 69 7.57 16.85 -6.78
N ALA A 70 8.43 15.99 -7.32
CA ALA A 70 9.52 16.41 -8.18
C ALA A 70 8.99 17.08 -9.46
N GLN A 71 7.92 16.53 -10.05
CA GLN A 71 7.26 17.09 -11.23
C GLN A 71 6.66 18.48 -10.94
N VAL A 72 5.93 18.64 -9.84
CA VAL A 72 5.38 19.95 -9.43
C VAL A 72 6.48 20.94 -9.07
N ALA A 73 7.57 20.49 -8.45
CA ALA A 73 8.71 21.35 -8.12
C ALA A 73 9.44 21.85 -9.36
N ALA A 74 9.50 21.05 -10.43
CA ALA A 74 10.13 21.44 -11.69
C ALA A 74 9.32 22.51 -12.44
N ASP A 75 7.99 22.46 -12.39
CA ASP A 75 7.12 23.43 -13.06
C ASP A 75 5.86 23.73 -12.21
N PRO A 76 5.96 24.60 -11.19
CA PRO A 76 4.88 24.81 -10.22
C PRO A 76 3.71 25.64 -10.74
N GLN A 77 3.90 26.35 -11.85
CA GLN A 77 2.89 27.24 -12.44
C GLN A 77 2.00 26.51 -13.46
N ASN A 78 2.45 25.36 -13.95
CA ASN A 78 1.72 24.58 -14.93
C ASN A 78 0.71 23.65 -14.26
N PRO A 79 -0.61 23.80 -14.51
CA PRO A 79 -1.64 22.93 -13.93
C PRO A 79 -1.42 21.44 -14.24
N ARG A 80 -0.81 21.11 -15.39
CA ARG A 80 -0.55 19.72 -15.78
C ARG A 80 0.53 19.05 -14.92
N SER A 81 1.42 19.82 -14.30
CA SER A 81 2.47 19.26 -13.44
C SER A 81 1.90 18.60 -12.17
N TYR A 82 0.69 19.01 -11.75
CA TYR A 82 -0.02 18.46 -10.60
C TYR A 82 -0.65 17.09 -10.86
N PHE A 83 -0.62 16.60 -12.10
CA PHE A 83 -1.12 15.28 -12.48
C PHE A 83 0.03 14.34 -12.87
N VAL A 84 0.05 13.17 -12.25
CA VAL A 84 1.00 12.08 -12.56
C VAL A 84 0.23 10.83 -12.87
N ALA A 85 0.44 10.28 -14.07
CA ALA A 85 -0.28 9.11 -14.58
C ALA A 85 -1.82 9.23 -14.49
N GLY A 86 -2.34 10.46 -14.70
CA GLY A 86 -3.78 10.76 -14.62
C GLY A 86 -4.32 10.95 -13.20
N GLU A 87 -3.48 10.90 -12.17
CA GLU A 87 -3.88 11.12 -10.77
C GLU A 87 -3.33 12.46 -10.25
N HIS A 88 -4.16 13.23 -9.54
CA HIS A 88 -3.76 14.52 -8.98
C HIS A 88 -2.90 14.33 -7.71
N LEU A 89 -1.89 15.18 -7.51
CA LEU A 89 -1.03 15.14 -6.31
C LEU A 89 -1.85 15.23 -5.01
N GLY A 90 -2.91 16.05 -5.00
CA GLY A 90 -3.84 16.16 -3.88
C GLY A 90 -4.54 14.84 -3.54
N SER A 91 -4.95 14.04 -4.53
CA SER A 91 -5.59 12.74 -4.26
C SER A 91 -4.59 11.69 -3.76
N LEU A 92 -3.35 11.71 -4.25
CA LEU A 92 -2.26 10.88 -3.72
C LEU A 92 -1.99 11.20 -2.23
N LEU A 93 -1.97 12.48 -1.87
CA LEU A 93 -1.79 12.93 -0.49
C LEU A 93 -2.96 12.51 0.41
N LEU A 94 -4.21 12.62 -0.07
CA LEU A 94 -5.39 12.17 0.68
C LEU A 94 -5.39 10.66 0.95
N ARG A 95 -4.90 9.84 0.01
CA ARG A 95 -4.76 8.38 0.20
C ARG A 95 -3.73 8.00 1.26
N LEU A 96 -2.73 8.86 1.47
CA LEU A 96 -1.69 8.70 2.49
C LEU A 96 -2.03 9.43 3.80
N ASP A 97 -3.28 9.88 3.95
CA ASP A 97 -3.80 10.63 5.10
C ASP A 97 -3.08 11.98 5.36
N ARG A 98 -2.36 12.51 4.37
CA ARG A 98 -1.64 13.80 4.43
C ARG A 98 -2.54 14.97 4.04
N ARG A 99 -3.60 15.19 4.82
CA ARG A 99 -4.70 16.11 4.46
C ARG A 99 -4.30 17.59 4.44
N ARG A 100 -3.49 18.02 5.41
CA ARG A 100 -3.01 19.41 5.48
C ARG A 100 -2.26 19.79 4.21
N GLU A 101 -1.34 18.93 3.80
CA GLU A 101 -0.59 19.11 2.57
C GLU A 101 -1.47 18.99 1.32
N ALA A 102 -2.45 18.08 1.33
CA ALA A 102 -3.42 17.98 0.25
C ALA A 102 -4.21 19.28 0.07
N ALA A 103 -4.66 19.89 1.17
CA ALA A 103 -5.39 21.15 1.14
C ALA A 103 -4.53 22.28 0.55
N GLU A 104 -3.27 22.42 1.01
CA GLU A 104 -2.34 23.42 0.48
C GLU A 104 -2.08 23.26 -1.02
N VAL A 105 -1.91 22.02 -1.48
CA VAL A 105 -1.70 21.70 -2.91
C VAL A 105 -2.95 22.01 -3.73
N ILE A 106 -4.14 21.65 -3.24
CA ILE A 106 -5.41 21.92 -3.93
C ILE A 106 -5.67 23.43 -4.01
N ASP A 107 -5.42 24.18 -2.93
CA ASP A 107 -5.59 25.62 -2.92
C ASP A 107 -4.58 26.32 -3.84
N ARG A 108 -3.34 25.82 -3.92
CA ARG A 108 -2.37 26.32 -4.90
C ARG A 108 -2.81 26.05 -6.33
N TYR A 109 -3.25 24.83 -6.61
CA TYR A 109 -3.76 24.43 -7.93
C TYR A 109 -4.94 25.29 -8.38
N ALA A 110 -5.89 25.56 -7.47
CA ALA A 110 -7.07 26.39 -7.76
C ALA A 110 -6.71 27.84 -8.15
N ARG A 111 -5.55 28.34 -7.72
CA ARG A 111 -5.07 29.69 -8.06
C ARG A 111 -4.38 29.79 -9.43
N LEU A 112 -4.06 28.66 -10.08
CA LEU A 112 -3.26 28.65 -11.32
C LEU A 112 -4.03 29.03 -12.59
N GLY A 113 -5.34 29.33 -12.50
CA GLY A 113 -6.14 29.88 -13.61
C GLY A 113 -6.37 28.96 -14.82
N GLY A 114 -5.63 27.85 -14.95
CA GLY A 114 -5.79 26.83 -16.00
C GLY A 114 -6.39 25.51 -15.51
N ALA A 115 -6.85 25.47 -14.26
CA ALA A 115 -7.53 24.31 -13.67
C ALA A 115 -9.01 24.30 -14.08
N ARG A 116 -9.55 23.13 -14.41
CA ARG A 116 -11.00 23.00 -14.68
C ARG A 116 -11.77 23.11 -13.37
N GLU A 117 -12.81 23.95 -13.33
CA GLU A 117 -13.64 24.15 -12.13
C GLU A 117 -14.20 22.81 -11.58
N SER A 118 -14.63 21.91 -12.48
CA SER A 118 -15.12 20.58 -12.10
C SER A 118 -14.09 19.72 -11.37
N GLU A 119 -12.79 19.85 -11.72
CA GLU A 119 -11.71 19.14 -11.04
C GLU A 119 -11.45 19.70 -9.65
N ILE A 120 -11.47 21.04 -9.52
CA ILE A 120 -11.30 21.72 -8.24
C ILE A 120 -12.42 21.32 -7.27
N VAL A 121 -13.67 21.32 -7.75
CA VAL A 121 -14.84 20.91 -6.96
C VAL A 121 -14.69 19.45 -6.51
N ALA A 122 -14.34 18.53 -7.42
CA ALA A 122 -14.14 17.13 -7.07
C ALA A 122 -13.02 16.92 -6.03
N LEU A 123 -11.93 17.67 -6.13
CA LEU A 123 -10.82 17.62 -5.17
C LEU A 123 -11.22 18.15 -3.79
N ARG A 124 -11.98 19.26 -3.75
CA ARG A 124 -12.51 19.83 -2.50
C ARG A 124 -13.53 18.90 -1.85
N GLU A 125 -14.38 18.27 -2.64
CA GLU A 125 -15.33 17.27 -2.14
C GLU A 125 -14.59 16.07 -1.55
N ALA A 126 -13.56 15.56 -2.24
CA ALA A 126 -12.71 14.49 -1.75
C ALA A 126 -12.03 14.84 -0.42
N LEU A 127 -11.50 16.07 -0.27
CA LEU A 127 -10.93 16.57 0.98
C LEU A 127 -11.97 16.61 2.10
N SER A 128 -13.15 17.19 1.83
CA SER A 128 -14.24 17.29 2.83
C SER A 128 -14.73 15.91 3.30
N SER A 129 -14.79 14.93 2.39
CA SER A 129 -15.17 13.55 2.71
C SER A 129 -14.13 12.87 3.60
N ALA A 130 -12.84 13.16 3.38
CA ALA A 130 -11.76 12.65 4.23
C ALA A 130 -11.87 13.24 5.64
N GLU A 131 -12.04 14.57 5.76
CA GLU A 131 -12.21 15.25 7.05
C GLU A 131 -13.37 14.69 7.87
N ARG A 132 -14.53 14.48 7.23
CA ARG A 132 -15.71 13.87 7.88
C ARG A 132 -15.40 12.49 8.45
N ARG A 133 -14.64 11.66 7.72
CA ARG A 133 -14.25 10.32 8.19
C ARG A 133 -13.37 10.38 9.45
N GLN A 134 -12.43 11.31 9.53
CA GLN A 134 -11.59 11.47 10.72
C GLN A 134 -12.35 12.00 11.92
N ARG A 135 -13.23 13.00 11.74
CA ARG A 135 -14.06 13.49 12.83
C ARG A 135 -14.93 12.38 13.42
N ARG A 136 -15.41 11.45 12.59
CA ARG A 136 -16.14 10.26 13.04
C ARG A 136 -15.25 9.24 13.76
N ALA A 137 -14.01 9.04 13.31
CA ALA A 137 -13.05 8.19 14.00
C ALA A 137 -12.69 8.74 15.39
N GLN A 138 -12.35 10.04 15.47
CA GLN A 138 -12.03 10.71 16.73
C GLN A 138 -13.18 10.71 17.74
N ARG A 139 -14.43 10.85 17.26
CA ARG A 139 -15.62 10.75 18.13
C ARG A 139 -15.93 9.35 18.63
N ARG A 140 -15.33 8.29 18.06
CA ARG A 140 -15.49 6.92 18.54
C ARG A 140 -14.43 6.53 19.57
N GLU A 141 -13.33 7.27 19.63
CA GLU A 141 -12.21 7.05 20.55
C GLU A 141 -12.31 7.89 21.83
N ALA A 142 -13.26 8.83 21.89
CA ALA A 142 -13.58 9.67 23.05
C ALA A 142 -14.90 9.24 23.69
#